data_AF-A0A9D1MF93-F1
#
_entry.id   AF-A0A9D1MF93-F1
#
_cell.length_a   1.000
_cell.length_b   1.000
_cell.length_c   1.000
_cell.angle_alpha   90.00
_cell.angle_beta   90.00
_cell.angle_gamma   90.00
#
_symmetry.space_group_name_H-M   'P 1'
#
loop_
_entity.id
_entity.type
_entity.pdbx_description
1 polymer ?
#
loop_
_entity_poly.entity_id
_entity_poly.type
_entity_poly.pdbx_seq_one_letter_code
_entity_poly.pdbx_strand_id
1 'polypeptide(L)'
;MVYEKRYPNGLRLVVKRMEGLLSVTMGILVGTGSSVETDKEDGISHFIEHMQFKGTKKRTSFEISDAFDRIGAQVNAFTGKDVTCYYSKCTSDHTAEAFEILSDLFLNSTFPDEEMVREKGVVCEEISMNEDTPDDLCFDLLSSAYYGNSGYGRNILGPAANVKAFTREDIFRYKQERYCPGNIVVSFAGGIDLRTAETLVETYFDMPAAETFRPRKKEISLKHLSLIRTKPIEQVHIAIGYPSLPREHRLADALQT
;
A
#
# COMPACT_ATOMS: atom_id res chain seq x y z
N MET A 1 -21.87 -12.31 -7.37
CA MET A 1 -21.25 -13.23 -6.41
C MET A 1 -19.76 -12.93 -6.35
N VAL A 2 -19.15 -12.92 -5.16
CA VAL A 2 -17.69 -12.78 -5.01
C VAL A 2 -17.12 -14.20 -4.90
N TYR A 3 -16.08 -14.48 -5.67
CA TYR A 3 -15.33 -15.73 -5.61
C TYR A 3 -14.05 -15.50 -4.81
N GLU A 4 -13.73 -16.43 -3.92
CA GLU A 4 -12.51 -16.39 -3.10
C GLU A 4 -11.79 -17.74 -3.20
N LYS A 5 -10.47 -17.70 -3.46
CA LYS A 5 -9.60 -18.88 -3.48
C LYS A 5 -8.36 -18.61 -2.64
N ARG A 6 -7.93 -19.64 -1.90
CA ARG A 6 -6.67 -19.65 -1.17
C ARG A 6 -5.76 -20.71 -1.78
N TYR A 7 -4.59 -20.31 -2.26
CA TYR A 7 -3.58 -21.20 -2.81
C TYR A 7 -2.80 -21.92 -1.70
N PRO A 8 -2.14 -23.06 -1.99
CA PRO A 8 -1.37 -23.82 -1.00
C PRO A 8 -0.26 -23.00 -0.31
N ASN A 9 0.35 -22.05 -1.01
CA ASN A 9 1.38 -21.15 -0.45
C ASN A 9 0.81 -20.02 0.44
N GLY A 10 -0.52 -19.93 0.57
CA GLY A 10 -1.23 -18.93 1.39
C GLY A 10 -1.69 -17.69 0.64
N LEU A 11 -1.30 -17.52 -0.63
CA LEU A 11 -1.82 -16.46 -1.50
C LEU A 11 -3.34 -16.53 -1.58
N ARG A 12 -4.00 -15.37 -1.60
CA ARG A 12 -5.45 -15.27 -1.74
C ARG A 12 -5.79 -14.59 -3.06
N LEU A 13 -6.80 -15.12 -3.74
CA LEU A 13 -7.42 -14.54 -4.92
C LEU A 13 -8.88 -14.19 -4.61
N VAL A 14 -9.27 -12.96 -4.91
CA VAL A 14 -10.66 -12.48 -4.82
C VAL A 14 -11.11 -12.00 -6.20
N VAL A 15 -12.20 -12.55 -6.72
CA VAL A 15 -12.73 -12.18 -8.04
C VAL A 15 -14.20 -11.78 -7.94
N LYS A 16 -14.52 -10.59 -8.43
CA LYS A 16 -15.90 -10.11 -8.60
C LYS A 16 -16.17 -9.86 -10.08
N ARG A 17 -16.68 -10.88 -10.78
CA ARG A 17 -17.16 -10.73 -12.15
C ARG A 17 -18.39 -9.81 -12.18
N MET A 18 -18.35 -8.84 -13.08
CA MET A 18 -19.43 -7.88 -13.31
C MET A 18 -19.82 -7.95 -14.79
N GLU A 19 -20.91 -8.67 -15.08
CA GLU A 19 -21.38 -8.89 -16.44
C GLU A 19 -21.72 -7.57 -17.14
N GLY A 20 -21.38 -7.47 -18.43
CA GLY A 20 -21.61 -6.28 -19.25
C GLY A 20 -20.55 -5.17 -19.11
N LEU A 21 -19.63 -5.25 -18.15
CA LEU A 21 -18.49 -4.32 -18.09
C LEU A 21 -17.41 -4.73 -19.10
N LEU A 22 -16.86 -3.73 -19.80
CA LEU A 22 -15.75 -3.86 -20.76
C LEU A 22 -14.41 -3.39 -20.18
N SER A 23 -14.35 -3.26 -18.85
CA SER A 23 -13.15 -2.86 -18.11
C SER A 23 -12.94 -3.75 -16.91
N VAL A 24 -11.69 -3.90 -16.50
CA VAL A 24 -11.27 -4.68 -15.33
C VAL A 24 -10.36 -3.81 -14.48
N THR A 25 -10.60 -3.81 -13.17
CA THR A 25 -9.64 -3.34 -12.18
C THR A 25 -9.01 -4.55 -11.50
N MET A 26 -7.70 -4.54 -11.41
CA MET A 26 -6.90 -5.56 -10.74
C MET A 26 -6.03 -4.91 -9.66
N GLY A 27 -5.88 -5.56 -8.52
CA GLY A 27 -5.12 -5.02 -7.39
C GLY A 27 -4.35 -6.10 -6.64
N ILE A 28 -3.12 -5.79 -6.27
CA ILE A 28 -2.26 -6.59 -5.41
C ILE A 28 -2.17 -5.86 -4.07
N LEU A 29 -2.77 -6.44 -3.03
CA LEU A 29 -2.83 -5.89 -1.69
C LEU A 29 -1.90 -6.66 -0.77
N VAL A 30 -1.11 -5.94 0.01
CA VAL A 30 -0.22 -6.49 1.04
C VAL A 30 -0.75 -6.05 2.40
N GLY A 31 -0.90 -7.00 3.33
CA GLY A 31 -1.26 -6.71 4.74
C GLY A 31 -0.09 -6.07 5.50
N THR A 32 0.32 -4.88 5.08
CA THR A 32 1.41 -4.10 5.63
C THR A 32 1.14 -2.62 5.43
N GLY A 33 1.82 -1.78 6.19
CA GLY A 33 1.64 -0.33 6.20
C GLY A 33 2.32 0.25 7.44
N SER A 34 2.09 1.53 7.70
CA SER A 34 2.79 2.20 8.81
C SER A 34 2.49 1.62 10.19
N SER A 35 1.34 0.96 10.40
CA SER A 35 0.97 0.40 11.71
C SER A 35 1.80 -0.79 12.16
N VAL A 36 2.57 -1.40 11.26
CA VAL A 36 3.41 -2.56 11.56
C VAL A 36 4.91 -2.26 11.47
N GLU A 37 5.27 -1.00 11.23
CA GLU A 37 6.66 -0.56 11.14
C GLU A 37 7.31 -0.38 12.52
N THR A 38 8.58 -0.78 12.61
CA THR A 38 9.45 -0.45 13.73
C THR A 38 9.94 1.00 13.62
N ASP A 39 10.57 1.54 14.66
CA ASP A 39 11.08 2.92 14.65
C ASP A 39 12.11 3.16 13.53
N LYS A 40 12.83 2.13 13.12
CA LYS A 40 13.81 2.20 12.01
C LYS A 40 13.18 2.07 10.63
N GLU A 41 11.95 1.57 10.57
CA GLU A 41 11.19 1.34 9.34
C GLU A 41 10.10 2.40 9.16
N ASP A 42 9.93 3.34 10.08
CA ASP A 42 8.87 4.35 10.02
C ASP A 42 8.97 5.17 8.72
N GLY A 43 7.98 4.99 7.83
CA GLY A 43 7.91 5.55 6.48
C GLY A 43 8.35 4.60 5.35
N ILE A 44 8.82 3.38 5.66
CA ILE A 44 9.40 2.48 4.65
C ILE A 44 8.34 1.91 3.71
N SER A 45 7.10 1.67 4.17
CA SER A 45 6.03 1.16 3.30
C SER A 45 5.70 2.15 2.19
N HIS A 46 5.58 3.43 2.56
CA HIS A 46 5.35 4.52 1.63
C HIS A 46 6.55 4.73 0.70
N PHE A 47 7.77 4.67 1.25
CA PHE A 47 8.96 4.79 0.40
C PHE A 47 9.09 3.63 -0.61
N ILE A 48 8.72 2.41 -0.23
CA ILE A 48 8.67 1.26 -1.14
C ILE A 48 7.63 1.49 -2.23
N GLU A 49 6.47 2.06 -1.90
CA GLU A 49 5.42 2.41 -2.86
C GLU A 49 5.99 3.26 -4.00
N HIS A 50 6.66 4.36 -3.68
CA HIS A 50 7.35 5.24 -4.65
C HIS A 50 8.37 4.46 -5.49
N MET A 51 9.23 3.70 -4.81
CA MET A 51 10.34 3.00 -5.42
C MET A 51 9.91 1.86 -6.33
N GLN A 52 8.71 1.31 -6.15
CA GLN A 52 8.16 0.21 -6.94
C GLN A 52 7.96 0.59 -8.42
N PHE A 53 7.79 1.87 -8.73
CA PHE A 53 7.60 2.36 -10.10
C PHE A 53 8.91 2.72 -10.82
N LYS A 54 10.06 2.56 -10.17
CA LYS A 54 11.33 3.13 -10.64
C LYS A 54 12.18 2.19 -11.49
N GLY A 55 11.75 0.94 -11.63
CA GLY A 55 12.35 0.01 -12.57
C GLY A 55 12.28 -1.43 -12.09
N THR A 56 12.13 -2.33 -13.04
CA THR A 56 12.22 -3.78 -12.87
C THR A 56 13.46 -4.31 -13.59
N LYS A 57 13.66 -5.63 -13.54
CA LYS A 57 14.68 -6.30 -14.37
C LYS A 57 14.39 -6.20 -15.88
N LYS A 58 13.13 -6.00 -16.27
CA LYS A 58 12.68 -5.99 -17.66
C LYS A 58 12.49 -4.58 -18.22
N ARG A 59 12.16 -3.61 -17.36
CA ARG A 59 11.69 -2.27 -17.76
C ARG A 59 12.26 -1.19 -16.86
N THR A 60 12.74 -0.12 -17.46
CA THR A 60 13.03 1.15 -16.79
C THR A 60 11.75 1.83 -16.31
N SER A 61 11.84 2.85 -15.46
CA SER A 61 10.67 3.63 -15.01
C SER A 61 9.84 4.17 -16.20
N PHE A 62 10.51 4.71 -17.23
CA PHE A 62 9.85 5.20 -18.44
C PHE A 62 9.13 4.08 -19.21
N GLU A 63 9.78 2.93 -19.39
CA GLU A 63 9.18 1.79 -20.11
C GLU A 63 8.00 1.17 -19.35
N ILE A 64 7.97 1.27 -18.01
CA ILE A 64 6.80 0.87 -17.21
C ILE A 64 5.61 1.80 -17.55
N SER A 65 5.81 3.12 -17.51
CA SER A 65 4.78 4.08 -17.85
C SER A 65 4.29 3.92 -19.29
N ASP A 66 5.22 3.85 -20.25
CA ASP A 66 4.89 3.66 -21.67
C ASP A 66 4.11 2.35 -21.92
N ALA A 67 4.47 1.26 -21.22
CA ALA A 67 3.77 0.00 -21.36
C ALA A 67 2.30 0.07 -20.89
N PHE A 68 2.00 0.78 -19.81
CA PHE A 68 0.61 0.99 -19.36
C PHE A 68 -0.13 1.97 -20.28
N ASP A 69 0.49 3.08 -20.67
CA ASP A 69 -0.12 4.10 -21.53
C ASP A 69 -0.47 3.54 -22.91
N ARG A 70 0.38 2.68 -23.48
CA ARG A 70 0.17 2.03 -24.79
C ARG A 70 -1.11 1.21 -24.88
N ILE A 71 -1.55 0.63 -23.76
CA ILE A 71 -2.81 -0.14 -23.66
C ILE A 71 -3.95 0.67 -23.03
N GLY A 72 -3.75 1.97 -22.81
CA GLY A 72 -4.72 2.85 -22.16
C GLY A 72 -5.04 2.44 -20.72
N ALA A 73 -4.13 1.75 -20.04
CA ALA A 73 -4.31 1.30 -18.67
C ALA A 73 -3.86 2.39 -17.69
N GLN A 74 -4.66 2.60 -16.64
CA GLN A 74 -4.26 3.40 -15.50
C GLN A 74 -3.55 2.50 -14.50
N VAL A 75 -2.43 2.95 -13.94
CA VAL A 75 -1.75 2.28 -12.83
C VAL A 75 -1.58 3.26 -11.69
N ASN A 76 -1.73 2.78 -10.46
CA ASN A 76 -1.44 3.57 -9.27
C ASN A 76 -1.17 2.66 -8.06
N ALA A 77 -0.76 3.26 -6.95
CA ALA A 77 -0.60 2.60 -5.67
C ALA A 77 -1.10 3.48 -4.53
N PHE A 78 -1.20 2.91 -3.34
CA PHE A 78 -1.33 3.65 -2.10
C PHE A 78 -0.87 2.80 -0.90
N THR A 79 -0.32 3.48 0.10
CA THR A 79 -0.02 2.94 1.42
C THR A 79 -0.95 3.57 2.44
N GLY A 80 -1.65 2.73 3.19
CA GLY A 80 -2.36 3.10 4.41
C GLY A 80 -1.64 2.59 5.65
N LYS A 81 -2.30 2.71 6.81
CA LYS A 81 -1.74 2.17 8.06
C LYS A 81 -1.66 0.64 8.06
N ASP A 82 -2.58 -0.03 7.37
CA ASP A 82 -2.72 -1.50 7.44
C ASP A 82 -2.57 -2.24 6.11
N VAL A 83 -2.58 -1.50 5.00
CA VAL A 83 -2.57 -2.08 3.66
C VAL A 83 -1.72 -1.23 2.74
N THR A 84 -0.94 -1.89 1.88
CA THR A 84 -0.32 -1.27 0.71
C THR A 84 -0.91 -1.94 -0.51
N CYS A 85 -1.36 -1.15 -1.48
CA CYS A 85 -2.06 -1.63 -2.66
C CYS A 85 -1.37 -1.12 -3.92
N TYR A 86 -1.16 -2.00 -4.89
CA TYR A 86 -0.74 -1.67 -6.25
C TYR A 86 -1.84 -2.13 -7.18
N TYR A 87 -2.39 -1.24 -8.00
CA TYR A 87 -3.54 -1.58 -8.82
C TYR A 87 -3.45 -0.99 -10.22
N SER A 88 -4.14 -1.64 -11.15
CA SER A 88 -4.28 -1.21 -12.52
C SER A 88 -5.73 -1.33 -12.97
N LYS A 89 -6.15 -0.45 -13.88
CA LYS A 89 -7.45 -0.47 -14.53
C LYS A 89 -7.26 -0.39 -16.03
N CYS A 90 -7.82 -1.34 -16.76
CA CYS A 90 -7.71 -1.42 -18.22
C CYS A 90 -9.03 -1.87 -18.86
N THR A 91 -9.09 -1.88 -20.19
CA THR A 91 -10.15 -2.59 -20.91
C THR A 91 -10.00 -4.10 -20.74
N SER A 92 -11.11 -4.85 -20.85
CA SER A 92 -11.10 -6.30 -20.67
C SER A 92 -10.11 -7.01 -21.60
N ASP A 93 -9.94 -6.52 -22.84
CA ASP A 93 -9.05 -7.12 -23.84
C ASP A 93 -7.57 -7.03 -23.45
N HIS A 94 -7.19 -6.04 -22.64
CA HIS A 94 -5.82 -5.83 -22.17
C HIS A 94 -5.55 -6.39 -20.77
N THR A 95 -6.48 -7.14 -20.18
CA THR A 95 -6.37 -7.67 -18.80
C THR A 95 -5.08 -8.46 -18.57
N ALA A 96 -4.73 -9.36 -19.50
CA ALA A 96 -3.56 -10.21 -19.35
C ALA A 96 -2.25 -9.41 -19.43
N GLU A 97 -2.19 -8.41 -20.31
CA GLU A 97 -1.02 -7.55 -20.50
C GLU A 97 -0.84 -6.60 -19.32
N ALA A 98 -1.91 -5.92 -18.89
CA ALA A 98 -1.88 -5.04 -17.72
C ALA A 98 -1.46 -5.81 -16.45
N PHE A 99 -1.95 -7.04 -16.27
CA PHE A 99 -1.59 -7.85 -15.11
C PHE A 99 -0.15 -8.36 -15.18
N GLU A 100 0.41 -8.64 -16.37
CA GLU A 100 1.83 -8.96 -16.52
C GLU A 100 2.70 -7.80 -16.07
N ILE A 101 2.41 -6.59 -16.54
CA ILE A 101 3.18 -5.39 -16.20
C ILE A 101 3.06 -5.10 -14.70
N LEU A 102 1.85 -5.19 -14.13
CA LEU A 102 1.61 -4.98 -12.70
C LEU A 102 2.33 -6.04 -11.84
N SER A 103 2.35 -7.30 -12.29
CA SER A 103 3.04 -8.38 -11.58
C SER A 103 4.55 -8.22 -11.65
N ASP A 104 5.10 -7.86 -12.82
CA ASP A 104 6.52 -7.57 -12.99
C ASP A 104 6.96 -6.38 -12.13
N LEU A 105 6.15 -5.31 -12.13
CA LEU A 105 6.33 -4.17 -11.25
C LEU A 105 6.43 -4.65 -9.81
N PHE A 106 5.42 -5.36 -9.30
CA PHE A 106 5.34 -5.80 -7.89
C PHE A 106 6.47 -6.76 -7.46
N LEU A 107 6.77 -7.77 -8.29
CA LEU A 107 7.67 -8.87 -7.94
C LEU A 107 9.15 -8.59 -8.28
N ASN A 108 9.42 -7.87 -9.37
CA ASN A 108 10.77 -7.79 -9.95
C ASN A 108 11.40 -6.39 -9.91
N SER A 109 10.85 -5.47 -9.11
CA SER A 109 11.46 -4.16 -8.89
C SER A 109 12.89 -4.27 -8.36
N THR A 110 13.80 -3.49 -8.94
CA THR A 110 15.26 -3.56 -8.68
C THR A 110 15.77 -2.46 -7.76
N PHE A 111 14.95 -1.43 -7.52
CA PHE A 111 15.26 -0.26 -6.69
C PHE A 111 16.62 0.37 -7.05
N PRO A 112 16.74 1.01 -8.24
CA PRO A 112 18.00 1.58 -8.68
C PRO A 112 18.52 2.66 -7.73
N ASP A 113 19.82 2.66 -7.41
CA ASP A 113 20.40 3.57 -6.42
C ASP A 113 20.23 5.05 -6.81
N GLU A 114 20.31 5.36 -8.12
CA GLU A 114 20.09 6.72 -8.63
C GLU A 114 18.66 7.20 -8.38
N GLU A 115 17.67 6.32 -8.57
CA GLU A 115 16.26 6.61 -8.32
C GLU A 115 15.98 6.71 -6.82
N MET A 116 16.66 5.93 -5.98
CA MET A 116 16.55 6.06 -4.52
C MET A 116 16.98 7.45 -4.03
N VAL A 117 18.06 8.01 -4.59
CA VAL A 117 18.51 9.36 -4.22
C VAL A 117 17.47 10.41 -4.62
N ARG A 118 16.87 10.27 -5.81
CA ARG A 118 15.83 11.19 -6.31
C ARG A 118 14.56 11.11 -5.46
N GLU A 119 14.04 9.90 -5.23
CA GLU A 119 12.79 9.71 -4.50
C GLU A 119 12.88 10.09 -3.03
N LYS A 120 14.07 10.00 -2.41
CA LYS A 120 14.27 10.58 -1.07
C LYS A 120 13.98 12.07 -1.03
N GLY A 121 14.35 12.81 -2.09
CA GLY A 121 14.04 14.22 -2.24
C GLY A 121 12.53 14.46 -2.35
N VAL A 122 11.89 13.74 -3.28
CA VAL A 122 10.44 13.83 -3.53
C VAL A 122 9.63 13.55 -2.27
N VAL A 123 9.93 12.46 -1.55
CA VAL A 123 9.20 12.11 -0.32
C VAL A 123 9.49 13.11 0.81
N CYS A 124 10.68 13.70 0.88
CA CYS A 124 10.94 14.78 1.84
C CYS A 124 10.15 16.07 1.52
N GLU A 125 9.95 16.37 0.24
CA GLU A 125 9.08 17.47 -0.19
C GLU A 125 7.62 17.17 0.18
N GLU A 126 7.15 15.94 -0.02
CA GLU A 126 5.81 15.52 0.39
C GLU A 126 5.57 15.62 1.90
N ILE A 127 6.55 15.18 2.71
CA ILE A 127 6.50 15.39 4.17
C ILE A 127 6.37 16.88 4.52
N SER A 128 7.08 17.74 3.79
CA SER A 128 7.02 19.19 4.00
C SER A 128 5.67 19.76 3.57
N MET A 129 5.11 19.28 2.46
CA MET A 129 3.77 19.66 1.99
C MET A 129 2.68 19.23 2.97
N ASN A 130 2.73 18.00 3.50
CA ASN A 130 1.79 17.51 4.51
C ASN A 130 1.88 18.35 5.80
N GLU A 131 3.09 18.71 6.23
CA GLU A 131 3.29 19.63 7.35
C GLU A 131 2.63 20.99 7.10
N ASP A 132 2.61 21.48 5.87
CA ASP A 132 1.99 22.76 5.48
C ASP A 132 0.49 22.68 5.16
N THR A 133 -0.10 21.49 5.19
CA THR A 133 -1.55 21.24 5.06
C THR A 133 -2.18 21.06 6.45
N PRO A 134 -2.78 22.10 7.06
CA PRO A 134 -3.12 22.08 8.49
C PRO A 134 -4.22 21.08 8.87
N ASP A 135 -5.13 20.76 7.97
CA ASP A 135 -6.19 19.77 8.16
C ASP A 135 -5.64 18.34 8.20
N ASP A 136 -4.76 17.95 7.27
CA ASP A 136 -4.07 16.66 7.31
C ASP A 136 -3.22 16.52 8.59
N LEU A 137 -2.42 17.55 8.89
CA LEU A 137 -1.61 17.60 10.10
C LEU A 137 -2.46 17.48 11.38
N CYS A 138 -3.67 18.04 11.39
CA CYS A 138 -4.59 17.93 12.52
C CYS A 138 -5.02 16.47 12.75
N PHE A 139 -5.32 15.72 11.69
CA PHE A 139 -5.67 14.30 11.79
C PHE A 139 -4.47 13.43 12.20
N ASP A 140 -3.26 13.73 11.72
CA ASP A 140 -2.04 13.03 12.13
C ASP A 140 -1.71 13.26 13.62
N LEU A 141 -1.89 14.50 14.09
CA LEU A 141 -1.78 14.84 15.51
C LEU A 141 -2.85 14.14 16.35
N LEU A 142 -4.10 14.06 15.88
CA LEU A 142 -5.14 13.31 16.57
C LEU A 142 -4.76 11.82 16.68
N SER A 143 -4.27 11.22 15.59
CA SER A 143 -3.83 9.83 15.59
C SER A 143 -2.69 9.59 16.59
N SER A 144 -1.72 10.50 16.64
CA SER A 144 -0.59 10.43 17.59
C SER A 144 -1.05 10.66 19.04
N ALA A 145 -1.98 11.59 19.25
CA ALA A 145 -2.58 11.86 20.56
C ALA A 145 -3.34 10.65 21.09
N TYR A 146 -3.97 9.89 20.19
CA TYR A 146 -4.84 8.77 20.51
C TYR A 146 -4.12 7.41 20.59
N TYR A 147 -3.06 7.20 19.82
CA TYR A 147 -2.34 5.91 19.75
C TYR A 147 -0.87 5.99 20.22
N GLY A 148 -0.34 7.19 20.46
CA GLY A 148 1.08 7.42 20.78
C GLY A 148 1.95 7.49 19.53
N ASN A 149 3.24 7.18 19.68
CA ASN A 149 4.23 7.31 18.60
C ASN A 149 4.55 5.98 17.88
N SER A 150 3.72 4.95 18.05
CA SER A 150 3.93 3.64 17.46
C SER A 150 2.63 3.03 16.94
N GLY A 151 2.74 2.02 16.09
CA GLY A 151 1.59 1.36 15.49
C GLY A 151 0.69 2.34 14.74
N TYR A 152 -0.60 2.35 15.07
CA TYR A 152 -1.57 3.27 14.47
C TYR A 152 -1.30 4.76 14.74
N GLY A 153 -0.42 5.09 15.68
CA GLY A 153 0.02 6.46 15.94
C GLY A 153 0.95 7.03 14.87
N ARG A 154 1.67 6.18 14.13
CA ARG A 154 2.61 6.63 13.09
C ARG A 154 1.89 7.36 11.95
N ASN A 155 2.56 8.40 11.45
CA ASN A 155 2.27 8.97 10.14
C ASN A 155 2.71 7.96 9.06
N ILE A 156 2.03 7.93 7.92
CA ILE A 156 2.36 7.04 6.80
C ILE A 156 3.70 7.43 6.14
N LEU A 157 3.98 8.72 6.06
CA LEU A 157 5.19 9.26 5.40
C LEU A 157 6.47 9.00 6.22
N GLY A 158 6.32 8.85 7.54
CA GLY A 158 7.42 8.74 8.49
C GLY A 158 8.27 10.01 8.62
N PRO A 159 9.27 10.02 9.50
CA PRO A 159 10.16 11.16 9.68
C PRO A 159 11.15 11.29 8.52
N ALA A 160 11.39 12.51 8.05
CA ALA A 160 12.33 12.79 6.95
C ALA A 160 13.76 12.26 7.24
N ALA A 161 14.16 12.16 8.51
CA ALA A 161 15.44 11.57 8.89
C ALA A 161 15.53 10.08 8.53
N ASN A 162 14.45 9.31 8.71
CA ASN A 162 14.41 7.91 8.32
C ASN A 162 14.43 7.76 6.80
N VAL A 163 13.60 8.54 6.09
CA VAL A 163 13.54 8.54 4.61
C VAL A 163 14.92 8.75 4.01
N LYS A 164 15.67 9.75 4.51
CA LYS A 164 17.05 10.01 4.07
C LYS A 164 18.00 8.85 4.37
N ALA A 165 17.79 8.14 5.47
CA ALA A 165 18.64 7.05 5.93
C ALA A 165 18.36 5.70 5.26
N PHE A 166 17.17 5.49 4.67
CA PHE A 166 16.80 4.19 4.09
C PHE A 166 17.81 3.71 3.05
N THR A 167 18.23 2.45 3.18
CA THR A 167 19.09 1.77 2.22
C THR A 167 18.30 0.79 1.37
N ARG A 168 18.88 0.37 0.26
CA ARG A 168 18.26 -0.62 -0.63
C ARG A 168 18.09 -1.96 0.09
N GLU A 169 19.05 -2.29 0.95
CA GLU A 169 19.05 -3.48 1.80
C GLU A 169 17.90 -3.44 2.81
N ASP A 170 17.53 -2.27 3.34
CA ASP A 170 16.38 -2.13 4.23
C ASP A 170 15.07 -2.40 3.48
N ILE A 171 14.93 -1.89 2.25
CA ILE A 171 13.78 -2.17 1.37
C ILE A 171 13.65 -3.68 1.12
N PHE A 172 14.74 -4.34 0.70
CA PHE A 172 14.69 -5.77 0.40
C PHE A 172 14.40 -6.61 1.65
N ARG A 173 14.95 -6.23 2.81
CA ARG A 173 14.66 -6.89 4.09
C ARG A 173 13.19 -6.77 4.46
N TYR A 174 12.63 -5.56 4.38
CA TYR A 174 11.21 -5.33 4.65
C TYR A 174 10.32 -6.11 3.67
N LYS A 175 10.64 -6.12 2.38
CA LYS A 175 9.91 -6.90 1.38
C LYS A 175 9.99 -8.40 1.66
N GLN A 176 11.17 -8.92 2.01
CA GLN A 176 11.33 -10.34 2.35
C GLN A 176 10.44 -10.75 3.54
N GLU A 177 10.29 -9.89 4.54
CA GLU A 177 9.46 -10.17 5.72
C GLU A 177 7.96 -9.98 5.50
N ARG A 178 7.57 -9.03 4.63
CA ARG A 178 6.18 -8.54 4.55
C ARG A 178 5.47 -8.91 3.24
N TYR A 179 6.19 -9.01 2.13
CA TYR A 179 5.64 -9.28 0.80
C TYR A 179 5.65 -10.79 0.52
N CYS A 180 5.12 -11.55 1.48
CA CYS A 180 5.00 -13.01 1.40
C CYS A 180 3.62 -13.42 0.88
N PRO A 181 3.48 -14.59 0.22
CA PRO A 181 2.19 -15.04 -0.34
C PRO A 181 1.05 -15.04 0.69
N GLY A 182 1.31 -15.54 1.90
CA GLY A 182 0.35 -15.54 3.01
C GLY A 182 -0.14 -14.16 3.46
N ASN A 183 0.58 -13.09 3.13
CA ASN A 183 0.22 -11.71 3.43
C ASN A 183 -0.32 -10.94 2.21
N ILE A 184 -0.40 -11.57 1.04
CA ILE A 184 -0.84 -10.95 -0.21
C ILE A 184 -2.27 -11.40 -0.54
N VAL A 185 -3.03 -10.47 -1.13
CA VAL A 185 -4.30 -10.74 -1.81
C VAL A 185 -4.19 -10.17 -3.22
N VAL A 186 -4.42 -10.99 -4.23
CA VAL A 186 -4.67 -10.53 -5.60
C VAL A 186 -6.18 -10.42 -5.79
N SER A 187 -6.63 -9.32 -6.35
CA SER A 187 -8.04 -9.06 -6.58
C SER A 187 -8.32 -8.64 -8.01
N PHE A 188 -9.47 -9.06 -8.53
CA PHE A 188 -10.00 -8.62 -9.83
C PHE A 188 -11.48 -8.28 -9.69
N ALA A 189 -11.90 -7.16 -10.29
CA ALA A 189 -13.31 -6.78 -10.40
C ALA A 189 -13.60 -6.19 -11.78
N GLY A 190 -14.67 -6.62 -12.42
CA GLY A 190 -15.08 -6.12 -13.74
C GLY A 190 -15.37 -7.22 -14.77
N GLY A 191 -15.11 -6.91 -16.04
CA GLY A 191 -15.31 -7.79 -17.18
C GLY A 191 -14.24 -8.86 -17.34
N ILE A 192 -14.09 -9.74 -16.34
CA ILE A 192 -13.13 -10.84 -16.32
C ILE A 192 -13.82 -12.13 -15.86
N ASP A 193 -13.53 -13.25 -16.52
CA ASP A 193 -13.99 -14.56 -16.08
C ASP A 193 -13.02 -15.18 -15.06
N LEU A 194 -13.54 -16.10 -14.25
CA LEU A 194 -12.77 -16.71 -13.17
C LEU A 194 -11.54 -17.48 -13.67
N ARG A 195 -11.67 -18.22 -14.77
CA ARG A 195 -10.59 -19.07 -15.28
C ARG A 195 -9.41 -18.22 -15.76
N THR A 196 -9.69 -17.11 -16.43
CA THR A 196 -8.67 -16.13 -16.83
C THR A 196 -7.95 -15.54 -15.61
N ALA A 197 -8.70 -15.14 -14.57
CA ALA A 197 -8.11 -14.60 -13.34
C ALA A 197 -7.20 -15.63 -12.65
N GLU A 198 -7.64 -16.88 -12.49
CA GLU A 198 -6.84 -17.95 -11.90
C GLU A 198 -5.57 -18.24 -12.71
N THR A 199 -5.70 -18.32 -14.04
CA THR A 199 -4.57 -18.58 -14.94
C THR A 199 -3.50 -17.48 -14.82
N LEU A 200 -3.93 -16.21 -14.75
CA LEU A 200 -3.02 -15.08 -14.60
C LEU A 200 -2.27 -15.13 -13.26
N VAL A 201 -2.98 -15.39 -12.16
CA VAL A 201 -2.34 -15.51 -10.84
C VAL A 201 -1.38 -16.69 -10.78
N GLU A 202 -1.78 -17.85 -11.31
CA GLU A 202 -0.94 -19.06 -11.33
C GLU A 202 0.30 -18.87 -12.22
N THR A 203 0.21 -18.04 -13.26
CA THR A 203 1.34 -17.74 -14.16
C THR A 203 2.37 -16.82 -13.52
N TYR A 204 1.93 -15.73 -12.87
CA TYR A 204 2.84 -14.68 -12.41
C TYR A 204 3.20 -14.75 -10.92
N PHE A 205 2.36 -15.35 -10.08
CA PHE A 205 2.58 -15.46 -8.64
C PHE A 205 3.01 -16.88 -8.23
N ASP A 206 3.95 -17.46 -8.98
CA ASP A 206 4.66 -18.67 -8.56
C ASP A 206 5.70 -18.35 -7.48
N MET A 207 5.18 -17.98 -6.31
CA MET A 207 5.98 -17.65 -5.14
C MET A 207 6.13 -18.90 -4.27
N PRO A 208 7.35 -19.21 -3.80
CA PRO A 208 7.55 -20.30 -2.85
C PRO A 208 6.70 -20.01 -1.61
N ALA A 209 6.20 -21.07 -0.98
CA ALA A 209 5.60 -20.94 0.34
C ALA A 209 6.66 -20.29 1.25
N ALA A 210 6.39 -19.07 1.71
CA ALA A 210 7.25 -18.45 2.71
C ALA A 210 7.24 -19.37 3.93
N GLU A 211 8.40 -19.65 4.51
CA GLU A 211 8.51 -20.31 5.81
C GLU A 211 7.81 -19.43 6.86
N THR A 212 6.50 -19.61 6.99
CA THR A 212 5.59 -18.89 7.88
C THR A 212 5.73 -17.36 7.83
N PHE A 213 4.95 -16.68 6.97
CA PHE A 213 4.66 -15.27 7.22
C PHE A 213 4.22 -15.11 8.69
N ARG A 214 4.94 -14.29 9.45
CA ARG A 214 4.62 -14.02 10.86
C ARG A 214 3.98 -12.63 10.95
N PRO A 215 2.68 -12.54 11.23
CA PRO A 215 2.05 -11.26 11.49
C PRO A 215 2.75 -10.57 12.66
N ARG A 216 3.15 -9.31 12.48
CA ARG A 216 3.58 -8.49 13.61
C ARG A 216 2.36 -8.18 14.46
N LYS A 217 2.48 -8.37 15.78
CA LYS A 217 1.39 -8.10 16.71
C LYS A 217 1.14 -6.59 16.74
N LYS A 218 -0.12 -6.18 16.53
CA LYS A 218 -0.55 -4.80 16.69
C LYS A 218 -1.06 -4.63 18.12
N GLU A 219 -0.25 -4.02 18.98
CA GLU A 219 -0.69 -3.67 20.32
C GLU A 219 -1.29 -2.27 20.31
N ILE A 220 -2.60 -2.19 20.56
CA ILE A 220 -3.30 -0.91 20.65
C ILE A 220 -3.29 -0.47 22.11
N SER A 221 -2.45 0.52 22.43
CA SER A 221 -2.47 1.20 23.72
C SER A 221 -3.01 2.61 23.51
N LEU A 222 -4.28 2.81 23.87
CA LEU A 222 -4.92 4.11 23.75
C LEU A 222 -4.22 5.12 24.65
N LYS A 223 -3.85 6.25 24.05
CA LYS A 223 -3.35 7.44 24.72
C LYS A 223 -4.50 8.44 24.75
N HIS A 224 -4.76 9.05 25.90
CA HIS A 224 -5.82 10.04 26.07
C HIS A 224 -5.20 11.44 26.14
N LEU A 225 -4.34 11.75 25.18
CA LEU A 225 -3.56 12.99 25.17
C LEU A 225 -4.31 14.09 24.41
N SER A 226 -3.92 15.33 24.66
CA SER A 226 -4.28 16.47 23.84
C SER A 226 -3.00 17.08 23.30
N LEU A 227 -2.80 17.02 21.99
CA LEU A 227 -1.64 17.59 21.32
C LEU A 227 -2.04 18.91 20.67
N ILE A 228 -1.18 19.91 20.81
CA ILE A 228 -1.39 21.25 20.25
C ILE A 228 -0.16 21.60 19.43
N ARG A 229 -0.37 22.03 18.19
CA ARG A 229 0.69 22.54 17.32
C ARG A 229 0.34 23.96 16.89
N THR A 230 1.24 24.89 17.21
CA THR A 230 1.07 26.31 16.86
C THR A 230 1.84 26.58 15.57
N LYS A 231 1.15 27.09 14.54
CA LYS A 231 1.72 27.52 13.26
C LYS A 231 1.23 28.93 12.91
N PRO A 232 1.99 29.72 12.13
CA PRO A 232 1.55 31.05 11.67
C PRO A 232 0.52 30.92 10.53
N ILE A 233 -0.70 30.51 10.87
CA ILE A 233 -1.83 30.32 9.94
C ILE A 233 -3.05 31.14 10.39
N GLU A 234 -3.96 31.45 9.47
CA GLU A 234 -5.13 32.30 9.74
C GLU A 234 -6.30 31.56 10.40
N GLN A 235 -6.33 30.23 10.31
CA GLN A 235 -7.42 29.38 10.79
C GLN A 235 -6.96 28.40 11.87
N VAL A 236 -7.89 28.03 12.76
CA VAL A 236 -7.67 27.00 13.78
C VAL A 236 -8.33 25.70 13.34
N HIS A 237 -7.56 24.62 13.30
CA HIS A 237 -8.04 23.28 12.97
C HIS A 237 -8.13 22.46 14.26
N ILE A 238 -9.30 21.85 14.50
CA ILE A 238 -9.58 21.08 15.72
C ILE A 238 -10.14 19.72 15.30
N ALA A 239 -9.51 18.64 15.75
CA ALA A 239 -9.98 17.27 15.57
C ALA A 239 -10.19 16.61 16.93
N ILE A 240 -11.36 15.97 17.11
CA ILE A 240 -11.74 15.28 18.35
C ILE A 240 -12.12 13.85 17.99
N GLY A 241 -11.46 12.88 18.62
CA GLY A 241 -11.70 11.46 18.44
C GLY A 241 -12.21 10.79 19.72
N TYR A 242 -13.09 9.82 19.57
CA TYR A 242 -13.59 8.96 20.64
C TYR A 242 -13.27 7.49 20.33
N PRO A 243 -13.24 6.60 21.33
CA PRO A 243 -13.15 5.18 21.09
C PRO A 243 -14.21 4.67 20.12
N SER A 244 -13.76 3.93 19.12
CA SER A 244 -14.60 3.28 18.11
C SER A 244 -14.46 1.76 18.21
N LEU A 245 -15.27 1.06 17.43
CA LEU A 245 -15.31 -0.39 17.39
C LEU A 245 -14.40 -0.93 16.27
N PRO A 246 -13.81 -2.11 16.42
CA PRO A 246 -13.12 -2.79 15.33
C PRO A 246 -14.04 -2.97 14.12
N ARG A 247 -13.46 -3.03 12.92
CA ARG A 247 -14.20 -3.15 11.65
C ARG A 247 -15.12 -4.38 11.63
N GLU A 248 -14.69 -5.48 12.24
CA GLU A 248 -15.42 -6.74 12.29
C GLU A 248 -16.46 -6.80 13.43
N HIS A 249 -16.58 -5.74 14.24
CA HIS A 249 -17.55 -5.71 15.32
C HIS A 249 -18.97 -5.66 14.76
N ARG A 250 -19.91 -6.41 15.36
CA ARG A 250 -21.31 -6.52 14.91
C ARG A 250 -22.09 -5.19 14.80
N LEU A 251 -21.58 -4.14 15.45
CA LEU A 251 -22.16 -2.80 15.48
C LEU A 251 -21.32 -1.78 14.69
N ALA A 252 -20.32 -2.22 13.93
CA ALA A 252 -19.47 -1.31 13.15
C ALA A 252 -20.29 -0.48 12.16
N ASP A 253 -21.33 -1.06 11.55
CA ASP A 253 -22.23 -0.36 10.63
C ASP A 253 -23.05 0.73 11.33
N ALA A 254 -23.32 0.60 12.64
CA ALA A 254 -24.03 1.64 13.40
C ALA A 254 -23.18 2.89 13.66
N LEU A 255 -21.86 2.80 13.43
CA LEU A 255 -20.93 3.93 13.54
C LEU A 255 -20.62 4.57 12.18
N GLN A 256 -21.09 3.99 11.08
CA GLN A 256 -20.96 4.56 9.73
C GLN A 256 -22.17 5.46 9.47
N THR A 257 -21.97 6.77 9.58
CA THR A 257 -22.95 7.80 9.17
C THR A 257 -22.79 8.18 7.72
#